data_AF-A0AA38I7P5-F1
#
_entry.id   AF-A0AA38I7P5-F1
#
_cell.length_a   1.000
_cell.length_b   1.000
_cell.length_c   1.000
_cell.angle_alpha   90.00
_cell.angle_beta   90.00
_cell.angle_gamma   90.00
#
_symmetry.space_group_name_H-M   'P 1'
#
loop_
_entity.id
_entity.type
_entity.pdbx_description
1 polymer ?
#
loop_
_entity_poly.entity_id
_entity_poly.type
_entity_poly.pdbx_seq_one_letter_code
_entity_poly.pdbx_strand_id
1 'polypeptide(L)'
;MSLIHIRSKENDFEISYSENPINLSGLKGEIALKTASLWYSWDNITEEYKNNEIKYRSSLKGLVQRMSKDPREHKQNEIRKDRQSRSRAVGEDGVRVEQDWKILKLPNDCEIDFSHGKIHELLGFDKKIYKQGINYATKIGNITKDIDQILIHCSLISSSYQNNLKSDVIYAFTPNISPRSLINIEPTHPKYLPINRTDYIFHIRISVTNQLNQLINFNGECLNFVLDIQ
;
A
#
# COMPACT_ATOMS: atom_id res chain seq x y z
N MET A 1 -31.28 -0.87 -7.30
CA MET A 1 -29.87 -0.79 -7.74
C MET A 1 -29.39 0.64 -7.62
N SER A 2 -28.49 0.88 -6.68
CA SER A 2 -27.92 2.19 -6.39
C SER A 2 -26.41 2.06 -6.28
N LEU A 3 -25.67 2.87 -7.06
CA LEU A 3 -24.23 2.97 -6.95
C LEU A 3 -23.85 4.09 -5.99
N ILE A 4 -22.95 3.79 -5.06
CA ILE A 4 -22.45 4.74 -4.08
C ILE A 4 -20.97 4.96 -4.32
N HIS A 5 -20.62 6.18 -4.71
CA HIS A 5 -19.24 6.61 -4.86
C HIS A 5 -18.77 7.24 -3.55
N ILE A 6 -17.69 6.69 -3.01
CA ILE A 6 -17.12 7.08 -1.72
C ILE A 6 -15.67 7.50 -1.95
N ARG A 7 -15.29 8.66 -1.42
CA ARG A 7 -13.93 9.19 -1.50
C ARG A 7 -13.52 9.80 -0.17
N SER A 8 -12.33 9.45 0.32
CA SER A 8 -11.77 10.02 1.54
C SER A 8 -10.24 10.06 1.51
N LYS A 9 -9.63 10.91 2.34
CA LYS A 9 -8.20 10.87 2.69
C LYS A 9 -7.95 10.26 4.07
N GLU A 10 -9.02 10.02 4.81
CA GLU A 10 -9.00 9.32 6.08
C GLU A 10 -9.14 7.82 5.82
N ASN A 11 -8.53 7.01 6.69
CA ASN A 11 -8.47 5.55 6.54
C ASN A 11 -9.60 4.84 7.29
N ASP A 12 -10.38 5.63 8.04
CA ASP A 12 -11.55 5.27 8.80
C ASP A 12 -12.45 6.50 8.83
N PHE A 13 -13.57 6.45 8.12
CA PHE A 13 -14.42 7.60 7.91
C PHE A 13 -15.88 7.20 7.73
N GLU A 14 -16.77 8.12 8.04
CA GLU A 14 -18.22 7.95 7.93
C GLU A 14 -18.79 8.99 6.95
N ILE A 15 -19.66 8.53 6.06
CA ILE A 15 -20.46 9.39 5.19
C ILE A 15 -21.89 9.40 5.70
N SER A 16 -22.45 10.59 5.88
CA SER A 16 -23.83 10.82 6.29
C SER A 16 -24.75 11.11 5.09
N TYR A 17 -25.94 10.53 5.11
CA TYR A 17 -27.03 10.70 4.17
C TYR A 17 -28.29 11.26 4.87
N SER A 18 -28.10 12.10 5.90
CA SER A 18 -29.20 12.59 6.74
C SER A 18 -30.32 13.31 5.99
N GLU A 19 -29.99 14.04 4.92
CA GLU A 19 -30.98 14.77 4.12
C GLU A 19 -31.69 13.90 3.07
N ASN A 20 -30.96 12.92 2.51
CA ASN A 20 -31.44 12.04 1.46
C ASN A 20 -31.01 10.59 1.76
N PRO A 21 -31.64 9.91 2.74
CA PRO A 21 -31.25 8.58 3.15
C PRO A 21 -31.50 7.57 2.02
N ILE A 22 -30.64 6.55 1.93
CA ILE A 22 -30.80 5.50 0.92
C ILE A 22 -31.91 4.56 1.39
N ASN A 23 -33.02 4.57 0.66
CA ASN A 23 -34.19 3.76 0.96
C ASN A 23 -34.02 2.32 0.45
N LEU A 24 -34.12 1.33 1.33
CA LEU A 24 -34.02 -0.10 1.03
C LEU A 24 -35.37 -0.73 0.62
N SER A 25 -36.44 0.06 0.57
CA SER A 25 -37.78 -0.32 0.10
C SER A 25 -38.35 -1.58 0.79
N GLY A 26 -37.97 -1.84 2.04
CA GLY A 26 -38.42 -3.00 2.83
C GLY A 26 -37.89 -4.36 2.35
N LEU A 27 -36.97 -4.38 1.38
CA LEU A 27 -36.28 -5.59 0.95
C LEU A 27 -35.01 -5.80 1.79
N LYS A 28 -34.59 -7.06 1.96
CA LYS A 28 -33.26 -7.37 2.50
C LYS A 28 -32.21 -6.97 1.46
N GLY A 29 -31.81 -5.70 1.50
CA GLY A 29 -30.83 -5.18 0.57
C GLY A 29 -29.51 -5.95 0.70
N GLU A 30 -28.82 -6.11 -0.42
CA GLU A 30 -27.47 -6.67 -0.43
C GLU A 30 -26.48 -5.63 -0.96
N ILE A 31 -25.24 -5.70 -0.48
CA ILE A 31 -24.19 -4.77 -0.88
C ILE A 31 -22.94 -5.51 -1.33
N ALA A 32 -22.30 -5.00 -2.38
CA ALA A 32 -21.02 -5.47 -2.88
C ALA A 32 -20.05 -4.32 -3.14
N LEU A 33 -18.75 -4.60 -3.00
CA LEU A 33 -17.70 -3.73 -3.55
C LEU A 33 -17.62 -3.94 -5.07
N LYS A 34 -17.83 -2.88 -5.86
CA LYS A 34 -17.67 -2.90 -7.32
C LYS A 34 -16.26 -2.55 -7.75
N THR A 35 -15.73 -1.46 -7.20
CA THR A 35 -14.35 -1.05 -7.45
C THR A 35 -13.76 -0.40 -6.22
N ALA A 36 -12.43 -0.44 -6.12
CA ALA A 36 -11.68 0.38 -5.19
C ALA A 36 -10.37 0.85 -5.82
N SER A 37 -9.95 2.06 -5.48
CA SER A 37 -8.64 2.60 -5.84
C SER A 37 -7.97 3.19 -4.61
N LEU A 38 -6.79 2.69 -4.28
CA LEU A 38 -6.03 3.07 -3.09
C LEU A 38 -4.53 3.07 -3.40
N TRP A 39 -3.79 4.05 -2.88
CA TRP A 39 -2.35 4.12 -3.07
C TRP A 39 -1.63 3.15 -2.14
N TYR A 40 -0.69 2.37 -2.66
CA TYR A 40 0.22 1.55 -1.85
C TYR A 40 1.29 2.44 -1.19
N SER A 41 0.87 3.36 -0.34
CA SER A 41 1.72 4.41 0.23
C SER A 41 2.29 4.08 1.61
N TRP A 42 1.88 2.98 2.26
CA TRP A 42 2.33 2.63 3.61
C TRP A 42 3.73 2.00 3.69
N ASP A 43 4.61 2.27 2.71
CA ASP A 43 6.00 1.81 2.80
C ASP A 43 6.73 2.48 3.96
N ASN A 44 7.64 1.75 4.60
CA ASN A 44 8.33 2.21 5.82
C ASN A 44 9.67 2.90 5.55
N ILE A 45 9.90 3.43 4.35
CA ILE A 45 11.08 4.23 4.04
C ILE A 45 10.79 5.69 4.42
N THR A 46 11.32 6.15 5.56
CA THR A 46 11.07 7.49 6.10
C THR A 46 12.33 8.08 6.75
N GLU A 47 12.38 9.40 6.85
CA GLU A 47 13.43 10.11 7.62
C GLU A 47 13.32 9.81 9.12
N GLU A 48 12.10 9.72 9.64
CA GLU A 48 11.81 9.39 11.05
C GLU A 48 12.51 8.10 11.49
N TYR A 49 12.50 7.07 10.64
CA TYR A 49 13.12 5.78 10.92
C TYR A 49 14.61 5.72 10.56
N LYS A 50 15.18 6.82 10.04
CA LYS A 50 16.58 6.91 9.57
C LYS A 50 16.94 5.78 8.59
N ASN A 51 15.96 5.37 7.78
CA ASN A 51 16.06 4.28 6.82
C ASN A 51 15.79 4.76 5.39
N ASN A 52 15.77 6.08 5.17
CA ASN A 52 15.64 6.72 3.87
C ASN A 52 16.98 7.06 3.21
N GLU A 53 18.10 6.95 3.92
CA GLU A 53 19.43 7.31 3.42
C GLU A 53 20.28 6.10 3.04
N ILE A 54 20.93 6.14 1.88
CA ILE A 54 22.01 5.23 1.48
C ILE A 54 23.27 6.06 1.18
N LYS A 55 24.40 5.68 1.80
CA LYS A 55 25.72 6.20 1.43
C LYS A 55 26.36 5.27 0.41
N TYR A 56 26.81 5.84 -0.71
CA TYR A 56 27.63 5.12 -1.68
C TYR A 56 28.87 5.92 -2.03
N ARG A 57 29.92 5.22 -2.44
CA ARG A 57 31.17 5.80 -2.92
C ARG A 57 31.50 5.17 -4.27
N SER A 58 31.81 6.01 -5.25
CA SER A 58 32.39 5.60 -6.53
C SER A 58 33.83 6.10 -6.60
N SER A 59 34.79 5.22 -6.85
CA SER A 59 36.20 5.61 -7.01
C SER A 59 36.43 6.48 -8.26
N LEU A 60 35.48 6.51 -9.22
CA LEU A 60 35.50 7.40 -10.39
C LEU A 60 35.20 8.87 -10.06
N LYS A 61 34.48 9.15 -8.97
CA LYS A 61 34.04 10.52 -8.60
C LYS A 61 34.52 10.98 -7.22
N GLY A 62 35.04 10.10 -6.37
CA GLY A 62 35.50 10.43 -5.01
C GLY A 62 34.41 10.94 -4.06
N LEU A 63 33.14 10.95 -4.49
CA LEU A 63 32.02 11.59 -3.81
C LEU A 63 31.23 10.57 -2.97
N VAL A 64 30.95 10.95 -1.72
CA VAL A 64 29.91 10.30 -0.89
C VAL A 64 28.59 10.96 -1.25
N GLN A 65 27.71 10.24 -1.94
CA GLN A 65 26.37 10.72 -2.22
C GLN A 65 25.35 10.08 -1.26
N ARG A 66 24.39 10.88 -0.82
CA ARG A 66 23.25 10.44 -0.01
C ARG A 66 22.03 10.38 -0.90
N MET A 67 21.44 9.20 -1.06
CA MET A 67 20.10 9.12 -1.64
C MET A 67 19.10 9.22 -0.50
N SER A 68 18.31 10.30 -0.46
CA SER A 68 17.09 10.38 0.34
C SER A 68 15.91 10.10 -0.58
N LYS A 69 15.07 9.12 -0.24
CA LYS A 69 13.74 9.03 -0.88
C LYS A 69 12.82 10.03 -0.18
N ASP A 70 12.58 11.20 -0.78
CA ASP A 70 11.52 12.09 -0.30
C ASP A 70 10.16 11.38 -0.55
N PRO A 71 9.32 11.19 0.48
CA PRO A 71 7.98 10.64 0.33
C PRO A 71 7.09 11.41 -0.67
N ARG A 72 7.43 12.66 -1.03
CA ARG A 72 6.59 13.59 -1.81
C ARG A 72 7.01 13.83 -3.26
N GLU A 73 8.08 13.22 -3.76
CA GLU A 73 8.61 13.44 -5.14
C GLU A 73 7.71 12.90 -6.28
N HIS A 74 6.48 12.51 -5.99
CA HIS A 74 5.55 11.83 -6.90
C HIS A 74 4.92 12.69 -8.01
N LYS A 75 5.16 14.00 -8.09
CA LYS A 75 4.41 14.84 -9.06
C LYS A 75 4.94 14.87 -10.50
N GLN A 76 6.14 14.37 -10.82
CA GLN A 76 6.74 14.62 -12.14
C GLN A 76 7.14 13.40 -12.99
N ASN A 77 7.24 12.19 -12.43
CA ASN A 77 7.84 11.07 -13.17
C ASN A 77 6.84 10.06 -13.79
N GLU A 78 5.53 10.18 -13.52
CA GLU A 78 4.54 9.20 -14.02
C GLU A 78 4.15 9.39 -15.50
N ILE A 79 4.48 10.51 -16.16
CA ILE A 79 4.18 10.71 -17.59
C ILE A 79 5.12 9.90 -18.51
N ARG A 80 6.18 9.29 -17.98
CA ARG A 80 7.14 8.51 -18.80
C ARG A 80 7.50 7.18 -18.15
N LYS A 81 6.62 6.17 -18.25
CA LYS A 81 6.93 4.78 -18.66
C LYS A 81 5.81 3.81 -18.23
N ASP A 82 4.78 3.73 -19.06
CA ASP A 82 4.07 2.46 -19.20
C ASP A 82 5.03 1.40 -19.77
N ARG A 83 4.98 0.19 -19.20
CA ARG A 83 5.90 -0.98 -19.39
C ARG A 83 7.17 -1.01 -18.52
N GLN A 84 7.00 -1.21 -17.21
CA GLN A 84 7.70 -2.23 -16.41
C GLN A 84 7.42 -1.95 -14.93
N SER A 85 6.50 -2.69 -14.34
CA SER A 85 6.32 -2.80 -12.89
C SER A 85 7.55 -3.48 -12.29
N ARG A 86 8.62 -2.71 -12.09
CA ARG A 86 9.84 -3.09 -11.37
C ARG A 86 10.19 -1.90 -10.49
N SER A 87 10.12 -2.04 -9.16
CA SER A 87 10.61 -1.03 -8.24
C SER A 87 12.05 -0.67 -8.59
N ARG A 88 12.25 0.51 -9.17
CA ARG A 88 13.52 1.01 -9.67
C ARG A 88 13.97 2.11 -8.72
N ALA A 89 14.78 1.79 -7.73
CA ALA A 89 15.66 2.79 -7.16
C ALA A 89 16.87 2.88 -8.09
N VAL A 90 16.80 3.77 -9.08
CA VAL A 90 17.93 4.05 -9.97
C VAL A 90 18.72 5.18 -9.32
N GLY A 91 19.89 4.87 -8.77
CA GLY A 91 20.91 5.90 -8.55
C GLY A 91 21.45 6.34 -9.91
N GLU A 92 21.86 7.61 -10.03
CA GLU A 92 22.34 8.22 -11.28
C GLU A 92 23.52 7.47 -11.95
N ASP A 93 24.17 6.53 -11.25
CA ASP A 93 25.33 5.78 -11.74
C ASP A 93 25.09 4.25 -11.89
N GLY A 94 23.86 3.80 -12.08
CA GLY A 94 23.57 2.41 -12.49
C GLY A 94 23.55 1.37 -11.36
N VAL A 95 23.57 1.80 -10.09
CA VAL A 95 23.25 0.96 -8.93
C VAL A 95 21.81 0.45 -9.04
N ARG A 96 21.62 -0.88 -8.91
CA ARG A 96 20.30 -1.52 -9.00
C ARG A 96 20.04 -2.41 -7.80
N VAL A 97 18.89 -2.19 -7.14
CA VAL A 97 18.25 -3.16 -6.25
C VAL A 97 17.13 -3.80 -7.06
N GLU A 98 17.23 -5.11 -7.33
CA GLU A 98 16.25 -5.84 -8.15
C GLU A 98 15.09 -6.40 -7.32
N GLN A 99 14.02 -6.81 -8.02
CA GLN A 99 12.65 -7.08 -7.55
C GLN A 99 12.49 -8.04 -6.36
N ASP A 100 13.55 -8.73 -5.96
CA ASP A 100 13.49 -9.62 -4.81
C ASP A 100 14.07 -9.01 -3.53
N TRP A 101 14.47 -7.73 -3.52
CA TRP A 101 15.20 -7.03 -2.42
C TRP A 101 16.44 -7.78 -1.87
N LYS A 102 16.71 -8.98 -2.39
CA LYS A 102 17.76 -9.91 -2.01
C LYS A 102 19.06 -9.70 -2.75
N ILE A 103 19.03 -8.91 -3.83
CA ILE A 103 20.19 -8.76 -4.71
C ILE A 103 20.53 -7.28 -4.85
N LEU A 104 21.73 -6.95 -4.41
CA LEU A 104 22.37 -5.65 -4.62
C LEU A 104 23.46 -5.82 -5.69
N LYS A 105 23.23 -5.23 -6.87
CA LYS A 105 24.21 -5.21 -7.96
C LYS A 105 24.96 -3.88 -7.95
N LEU A 106 26.24 -3.95 -7.64
CA LEU A 106 27.14 -2.80 -7.62
C LEU A 106 28.02 -2.82 -8.87
N PRO A 107 28.05 -1.72 -9.65
CA PRO A 107 29.02 -1.56 -10.73
C PRO A 107 30.47 -1.72 -10.23
N ASN A 108 31.40 -1.91 -11.16
CA ASN A 108 32.83 -1.82 -10.85
C ASN A 108 33.10 -0.49 -10.15
N ASP A 109 34.08 -0.49 -9.24
CA ASP A 109 34.55 0.74 -8.61
C ASP A 109 33.51 1.45 -7.71
N CYS A 110 32.40 0.77 -7.41
CA CYS A 110 31.37 1.24 -6.49
C CYS A 110 31.33 0.41 -5.21
N GLU A 111 31.18 1.10 -4.08
CA GLU A 111 30.85 0.52 -2.79
C GLU A 111 29.63 1.20 -2.19
N ILE A 112 28.83 0.43 -1.45
CA ILE A 112 27.73 0.93 -0.62
C ILE A 112 28.08 0.68 0.83
N ASP A 113 27.92 1.71 1.65
CA ASP A 113 28.16 1.64 3.08
C ASP A 113 26.83 1.52 3.85
N PHE A 114 26.50 0.29 4.23
CA PHE A 114 25.38 0.00 5.13
C PHE A 114 25.77 0.03 6.61
N SER A 115 27.00 0.44 6.95
CA SER A 115 27.43 0.63 8.34
C SER A 115 26.74 1.82 9.02
N HIS A 116 26.05 2.66 8.23
CA HIS A 116 25.28 3.81 8.68
C HIS A 116 23.80 3.69 8.31
N GLY A 117 22.91 4.25 9.14
CA GLY A 117 21.46 4.22 8.92
C GLY A 117 20.84 2.83 9.14
N LYS A 118 19.54 2.71 8.86
CA LYS A 118 18.74 1.48 9.05
C LYS A 118 18.14 0.91 7.77
N ILE A 119 18.46 1.47 6.60
CA ILE A 119 17.97 0.97 5.31
C ILE A 119 18.37 -0.50 5.05
N HIS A 120 19.53 -0.94 5.55
CA HIS A 120 19.99 -2.31 5.42
C HIS A 120 19.07 -3.31 6.13
N GLU A 121 18.47 -2.92 7.26
CA GLU A 121 17.49 -3.72 8.00
C GLU A 121 16.23 -3.91 7.15
N LEU A 122 15.73 -2.83 6.52
CA LEU A 122 14.56 -2.90 5.63
C LEU A 122 14.79 -3.79 4.41
N LEU A 123 15.99 -3.78 3.86
CA LEU A 123 16.34 -4.52 2.65
C LEU A 123 16.87 -5.93 2.95
N GLY A 124 17.06 -6.29 4.22
CA GLY A 124 17.54 -7.61 4.63
C GLY A 124 19.05 -7.83 4.51
N PHE A 125 19.85 -6.78 4.38
CA PHE A 125 21.31 -6.86 4.30
C PHE A 125 21.97 -6.72 5.68
N ASP A 126 23.18 -7.27 5.82
CA ASP A 126 23.99 -7.08 7.02
C ASP A 126 24.53 -5.64 7.08
N LYS A 127 24.82 -5.17 8.30
CA LYS A 127 25.48 -3.90 8.54
C LYS A 127 26.98 -3.97 8.17
N LYS A 128 27.32 -3.73 6.89
CA LYS A 128 28.71 -3.70 6.39
C LYS A 128 28.87 -2.89 5.11
N ILE A 129 30.11 -2.73 4.66
CA ILE A 129 30.40 -2.17 3.34
C ILE A 129 30.31 -3.30 2.30
N TYR A 130 29.47 -3.09 1.29
CA TYR A 130 29.32 -3.97 0.14
C TYR A 130 30.13 -3.41 -1.03
N LYS A 131 30.91 -4.27 -1.70
CA LYS A 131 31.77 -3.90 -2.83
C LYS A 131 31.12 -4.28 -4.15
N GLN A 132 31.72 -3.84 -5.26
CA GLN A 132 31.34 -4.19 -6.62
C GLN A 132 30.98 -5.67 -6.80
N GLY A 133 30.04 -5.93 -7.70
CA GLY A 133 29.54 -7.26 -8.01
C GLY A 133 28.14 -7.53 -7.44
N ILE A 134 27.80 -8.81 -7.35
CA ILE A 134 26.49 -9.28 -6.89
C ILE A 134 26.60 -9.59 -5.40
N ASN A 135 25.80 -8.89 -4.61
CA ASN A 135 25.73 -9.07 -3.17
C ASN A 135 24.33 -9.53 -2.76
N TYR A 136 24.27 -10.47 -1.81
CA TYR A 136 23.03 -11.07 -1.38
C TYR A 136 22.63 -10.60 0.02
N ALA A 137 21.32 -10.36 0.20
CA ALA A 137 20.71 -10.17 1.50
C ALA A 137 20.77 -11.48 2.30
N THR A 138 20.93 -11.37 3.62
CA THR A 138 21.00 -12.50 4.55
C THR A 138 19.69 -12.70 5.31
N LYS A 139 18.78 -11.72 5.27
CA LYS A 139 17.50 -11.69 5.97
C LYS A 139 16.37 -11.33 5.02
N ILE A 140 15.13 -11.52 5.47
CA ILE A 140 13.96 -11.07 4.74
C ILE A 140 13.79 -9.57 4.90
N GLY A 141 13.76 -8.84 3.78
CA GLY A 141 13.47 -7.42 3.75
C GLY A 141 11.99 -7.16 3.93
N ASN A 142 11.67 -6.14 4.71
CA ASN A 142 10.31 -5.74 5.04
C ASN A 142 10.16 -4.24 4.80
N ILE A 143 9.69 -3.87 3.60
CA ILE A 143 9.38 -2.49 3.26
C ILE A 143 7.90 -2.14 3.42
N THR A 144 7.08 -3.11 3.84
CA THR A 144 5.60 -3.04 3.80
C THR A 144 4.97 -2.96 5.20
N LYS A 145 5.78 -2.82 6.26
CA LYS A 145 5.34 -2.81 7.67
C LYS A 145 4.62 -4.10 8.08
N ASP A 146 5.04 -5.23 7.53
CA ASP A 146 4.38 -6.53 7.74
C ASP A 146 2.89 -6.50 7.34
N ILE A 147 2.49 -5.63 6.41
CA ILE A 147 1.12 -5.59 5.86
C ILE A 147 1.07 -6.52 4.66
N ASP A 148 0.51 -7.71 4.87
CA ASP A 148 0.39 -8.76 3.86
C ASP A 148 -1.00 -8.80 3.22
N GLN A 149 -2.03 -8.48 4.00
CA GLN A 149 -3.42 -8.48 3.54
C GLN A 149 -4.08 -7.18 3.95
N ILE A 150 -4.92 -6.66 3.05
CA ILE A 150 -5.74 -5.48 3.26
C ILE A 150 -7.19 -5.93 3.38
N LEU A 151 -7.85 -5.44 4.42
CA LEU A 151 -9.26 -5.69 4.71
C LEU A 151 -10.02 -4.37 4.57
N ILE A 152 -11.03 -4.36 3.70
CA ILE A 152 -11.96 -3.23 3.56
C ILE A 152 -13.19 -3.56 4.37
N HIS A 153 -13.47 -2.74 5.38
CA HIS A 153 -14.62 -2.87 6.27
C HIS A 153 -15.75 -1.96 5.81
N CYS A 154 -16.99 -2.41 6.00
CA CYS A 154 -18.18 -1.63 5.73
C CYS A 154 -19.21 -1.87 6.84
N SER A 155 -19.57 -0.81 7.56
CA SER A 155 -20.54 -0.85 8.66
C SER A 155 -21.92 -1.42 8.32
N LEU A 156 -22.28 -1.48 7.02
CA LEU A 156 -23.55 -2.04 6.56
C LEU A 156 -23.60 -3.56 6.56
N ILE A 157 -22.48 -4.26 6.75
CA ILE A 157 -22.44 -5.72 6.74
C ILE A 157 -22.14 -6.29 8.11
N SER A 158 -22.60 -7.51 8.35
CA SER A 158 -22.25 -8.26 9.56
C SER A 158 -22.16 -9.77 9.30
N SER A 159 -22.14 -10.17 8.03
CA SER A 159 -22.23 -11.56 7.59
C SER A 159 -20.89 -12.14 7.13
N SER A 160 -19.78 -11.41 7.34
CA SER A 160 -18.44 -11.93 7.12
C SER A 160 -17.87 -12.52 8.41
N TYR A 161 -16.83 -13.33 8.29
CA TYR A 161 -16.16 -13.96 9.42
C TYR A 161 -14.64 -13.87 9.26
N GLN A 162 -13.97 -13.57 10.36
CA GLN A 162 -12.52 -13.56 10.47
C GLN A 162 -12.15 -14.34 11.73
N ASN A 163 -11.39 -15.44 11.59
CA ASN A 163 -11.01 -16.32 12.69
C ASN A 163 -12.21 -16.77 13.56
N ASN A 164 -13.29 -17.22 12.93
CA ASN A 164 -14.57 -17.63 13.57
C ASN A 164 -15.31 -16.52 14.33
N LEU A 165 -14.87 -15.26 14.22
CA LEU A 165 -15.57 -14.11 14.77
C LEU A 165 -16.32 -13.39 13.67
N LYS A 166 -17.55 -12.96 13.99
CA LYS A 166 -18.38 -12.13 13.12
C LYS A 166 -17.62 -10.83 12.78
N SER A 167 -17.63 -10.45 11.51
CA SER A 167 -16.88 -9.31 10.98
C SER A 167 -17.70 -8.54 9.95
N ASP A 168 -17.22 -7.35 9.62
CA ASP A 168 -17.78 -6.39 8.66
C ASP A 168 -16.85 -6.16 7.46
N VAL A 169 -15.99 -7.13 7.13
CA VAL A 169 -15.11 -7.11 5.95
C VAL A 169 -15.90 -7.41 4.68
N ILE A 170 -15.97 -6.44 3.77
CA ILE A 170 -16.69 -6.58 2.49
C ILE A 170 -15.76 -7.10 1.39
N TYR A 171 -14.47 -6.84 1.51
CA TYR A 171 -13.47 -7.30 0.56
C TYR A 171 -12.09 -7.41 1.23
N ALA A 172 -11.34 -8.44 0.85
CA ALA A 172 -9.99 -8.67 1.35
C ALA A 172 -9.08 -9.06 0.19
N PHE A 173 -7.85 -8.55 0.17
CA PHE A 173 -6.87 -8.87 -0.87
C PHE A 173 -5.43 -8.67 -0.38
N THR A 174 -4.50 -9.34 -1.05
CA THR A 174 -3.07 -9.12 -0.90
C THR A 174 -2.57 -8.30 -2.08
N PRO A 175 -1.91 -7.14 -1.86
CA PRO A 175 -1.28 -6.38 -2.93
C PRO A 175 -0.29 -7.23 -3.72
N ASN A 176 -0.49 -7.33 -5.03
CA ASN A 176 0.41 -8.03 -5.95
C ASN A 176 1.22 -7.06 -6.83
N ILE A 177 1.24 -5.79 -6.45
CA ILE A 177 2.01 -4.74 -7.10
C ILE A 177 3.01 -4.14 -6.12
N SER A 178 4.00 -3.45 -6.66
CA SER A 178 5.05 -2.82 -5.86
C SER A 178 4.50 -1.68 -4.99
N PRO A 179 5.10 -1.44 -3.80
CA PRO A 179 4.85 -0.23 -3.03
C PRO A 179 5.05 1.03 -3.87
N ARG A 180 4.38 2.11 -3.47
CA ARG A 180 4.25 3.39 -4.20
C ARG A 180 3.50 3.31 -5.54
N SER A 181 2.70 2.27 -5.76
CA SER A 181 1.85 2.14 -6.95
C SER A 181 0.38 2.32 -6.58
N LEU A 182 -0.44 2.76 -7.54
CA LEU A 182 -1.89 2.76 -7.39
C LEU A 182 -2.42 1.32 -7.47
N ILE A 183 -3.12 0.88 -6.44
CA ILE A 183 -3.87 -0.39 -6.43
C ILE A 183 -5.27 -0.09 -6.97
N ASN A 184 -5.63 -0.77 -8.05
CA ASN A 184 -6.99 -0.77 -8.60
C ASN A 184 -7.61 -2.15 -8.42
N ILE A 185 -8.82 -2.18 -7.87
CA ILE A 185 -9.58 -3.38 -7.57
C ILE A 185 -10.86 -3.33 -8.37
N GLU A 186 -11.13 -4.40 -9.11
CA GLU A 186 -12.38 -4.66 -9.80
C GLU A 186 -12.67 -6.15 -9.66
N PRO A 187 -13.48 -6.56 -8.66
CA PRO A 187 -13.77 -7.98 -8.44
C PRO A 187 -14.50 -8.56 -9.65
N THR A 188 -13.95 -9.61 -10.26
CA THR A 188 -14.58 -10.28 -11.43
C THR A 188 -15.99 -10.78 -11.11
N HIS A 189 -16.19 -11.24 -9.87
CA HIS A 189 -17.48 -11.65 -9.35
C HIS A 189 -17.73 -10.91 -8.02
N PRO A 190 -18.35 -9.71 -8.04
CA PRO A 190 -18.67 -8.98 -6.82
C PRO A 190 -19.54 -9.84 -5.90
N LYS A 191 -19.11 -9.99 -4.65
CA LYS A 191 -19.85 -10.77 -3.65
C LYS A 191 -20.83 -9.86 -2.93
N TYR A 192 -22.11 -10.12 -3.12
CA TYR A 192 -23.19 -9.45 -2.42
C TYR A 192 -23.35 -10.06 -1.02
N LEU A 193 -23.36 -9.19 -0.02
CA LEU A 193 -23.55 -9.54 1.38
C LEU A 193 -24.80 -8.84 1.93
N PRO A 194 -25.60 -9.50 2.77
CA PRO A 194 -26.82 -8.91 3.32
C PRO A 194 -26.50 -7.68 4.16
N ILE A 195 -27.24 -6.60 3.91
CA ILE A 195 -27.19 -5.36 4.67
C ILE A 195 -27.83 -5.61 6.05
N ASN A 196 -27.20 -5.06 7.09
CA ASN A 196 -27.61 -5.18 8.50
C ASN A 196 -28.66 -4.12 8.92
N ARG A 197 -29.43 -3.61 7.97
CA ARG A 197 -30.48 -2.59 8.10
C ARG A 197 -31.66 -3.00 7.20
N THR A 198 -32.86 -2.57 7.55
CA THR A 198 -34.09 -2.98 6.84
C THR A 198 -34.75 -1.85 6.05
N ASP A 199 -34.62 -0.60 6.49
CA ASP A 199 -35.48 0.47 5.97
C ASP A 199 -34.66 1.55 5.26
N TYR A 200 -33.74 2.19 5.99
CA TYR A 200 -32.97 3.32 5.51
C TYR A 200 -31.50 3.21 5.93
N ILE A 201 -30.62 3.69 5.06
CA ILE A 201 -29.21 3.92 5.37
C ILE A 201 -28.99 5.42 5.52
N PHE A 202 -28.65 5.83 6.74
CA PHE A 202 -28.30 7.21 7.09
C PHE A 202 -26.79 7.44 7.14
N HIS A 203 -26.01 6.39 7.37
CA HIS A 203 -24.57 6.49 7.45
C HIS A 203 -23.90 5.23 6.89
N ILE A 204 -22.74 5.42 6.27
CA ILE A 204 -21.85 4.35 5.86
C ILE A 204 -20.47 4.70 6.36
N ARG A 205 -19.98 3.92 7.32
CA ARG A 205 -18.58 3.92 7.73
C ARG A 205 -17.79 2.89 6.94
N ILE A 206 -16.64 3.32 6.41
CA ILE A 206 -15.64 2.51 5.73
C ILE A 206 -14.33 2.66 6.49
N SER A 207 -13.67 1.54 6.77
CA SER A 207 -12.31 1.53 7.33
C SER A 207 -11.44 0.51 6.63
N VAL A 208 -10.13 0.77 6.57
CA VAL A 208 -9.18 -0.13 5.91
C VAL A 208 -8.10 -0.56 6.90
N THR A 209 -8.00 -1.87 7.11
CA THR A 209 -7.08 -2.47 8.09
C THR A 209 -6.15 -3.51 7.46
N ASN A 210 -5.11 -3.88 8.19
CA ASN A 210 -4.26 -5.03 7.87
C ASN A 210 -4.87 -6.34 8.41
N GLN A 211 -4.19 -7.47 8.18
CA GLN A 211 -4.60 -8.79 8.67
C GLN A 211 -4.74 -8.91 10.20
N LEU A 212 -4.18 -7.97 10.97
CA LEU A 212 -4.28 -7.89 12.42
C LEU A 212 -5.36 -6.91 12.90
N ASN A 213 -6.23 -6.43 12.00
CA ASN A 213 -7.26 -5.41 12.25
C ASN A 213 -6.69 -4.05 12.71
N GLN A 214 -5.45 -3.73 12.34
CA GLN A 214 -4.84 -2.43 12.61
C GLN A 214 -5.09 -1.51 11.42
N LEU A 215 -5.51 -0.28 11.67
CA LEU A 215 -5.73 0.72 10.61
C LEU A 215 -4.44 0.96 9.81
N ILE A 216 -4.57 0.92 8.49
CA ILE A 216 -3.45 1.23 7.59
C ILE A 216 -3.36 2.74 7.42
N ASN A 217 -2.15 3.29 7.56
CA ASN A 217 -1.90 4.71 7.26
C ASN A 217 -1.52 4.88 5.78
N PHE A 218 -2.42 5.50 5.01
CA PHE A 218 -2.20 5.80 3.58
C PHE A 218 -1.45 7.12 3.35
N ASN A 219 -0.79 7.69 4.36
CA ASN A 219 0.02 8.91 4.25
C ASN A 219 -0.74 10.12 3.65
N GLY A 220 -2.05 10.20 3.90
CA GLY A 220 -2.92 11.26 3.38
C GLY A 220 -3.31 11.11 1.91
N GLU A 221 -2.94 9.99 1.27
CA GLU A 221 -3.40 9.64 -0.05
C GLU A 221 -4.89 9.34 -0.08
N CYS A 222 -5.49 9.51 -1.24
CA CYS A 222 -6.92 9.38 -1.38
C CYS A 222 -7.36 7.94 -1.65
N LEU A 223 -8.37 7.48 -0.91
CA LEU A 223 -9.06 6.22 -1.08
C LEU A 223 -10.37 6.47 -1.85
N ASN A 224 -10.67 5.62 -2.82
CA ASN A 224 -11.92 5.64 -3.58
C ASN A 224 -12.57 4.26 -3.54
N PHE A 225 -13.88 4.21 -3.33
CA PHE A 225 -14.67 2.98 -3.34
C PHE A 225 -15.96 3.21 -4.12
N VAL A 226 -16.40 2.20 -4.85
CA VAL A 226 -17.73 2.14 -5.45
C VAL A 226 -18.45 0.93 -4.87
N LEU A 227 -19.56 1.18 -4.18
CA LEU A 227 -20.44 0.15 -3.65
C LEU A 227 -21.70 0.05 -4.51
N ASP A 228 -22.22 -1.16 -4.68
CA ASP A 228 -23.51 -1.42 -5.33
C ASP A 228 -24.48 -2.02 -4.33
N ILE A 229 -25.64 -1.38 -4.19
CA ILE A 229 -26.74 -1.83 -3.35
C ILE A 229 -27.88 -2.35 -4.24
N GLN A 230 -28.30 -3.59 -3.98
CA GLN A 230 -29.43 -4.27 -4.63
C GLN A 230 -30.62 -4.37 -3.70
#